data_AF-A0A9X9XCJ9-F1
#
_entry.id   AF-A0A9X9XCJ9-F1
#
_cell.length_a   1.000
_cell.length_b   1.000
_cell.length_c   1.000
_cell.angle_alpha   90.00
_cell.angle_beta   90.00
_cell.angle_gamma   90.00
#
_symmetry.space_group_name_H-M   'P 1'
#
loop_
_entity.id
_entity.type
_entity.pdbx_description
1 polymer ?
#
loop_
_entity_poly.entity_id
_entity_poly.type
_entity_poly.pdbx_seq_one_letter_code
_entity_poly.pdbx_strand_id
1 'polypeptide(L)'
;MADSIQGAEDPLALVLSATEAARPAQVMAGGEETRALAKVDAAIALLRSAILNHPRFVALEAAWRSLHRLVEQQAEAPVVVKLMPLTKREVIRDQRAAADPEDSDLAALIWDEGLGGGEPFGLLLADMDFGAEAEEVQALRGLAACGAGAFVPVVAHAAPALLDLPDWMALPGRRDIARVHEGARHIAWRALRDSEEARFLALAGPRVLARGGEGAPRWTGGGWVLASRIAAAFRREGWAAGIEGREDGTEPALPPVGAVPTECDPADGQEVALATLGLTLLIPRGADRAAVLLAPTLHKPPRFHASAATSDAALAARLPWVLGTGRFLHALALRARHELHRGRGAAAAARALNEWLAGFCGEGGPLAEASVELPEAKGHPGVHLLSARLRPRLPQGTPGAAHRVMLNLP
;
A
#
# COMPACT_ATOMS: atom_id res chain seq x y z
N MET A 1 9.86 -15.03 0.42
CA MET A 1 9.53 -16.45 0.65
C MET A 1 9.25 -17.22 -0.65
N ALA A 2 9.93 -16.89 -1.76
CA ALA A 2 9.80 -17.60 -3.05
C ALA A 2 11.06 -18.41 -3.44
N ASP A 3 12.13 -18.34 -2.63
CA ASP A 3 13.46 -18.88 -2.98
C ASP A 3 13.91 -20.11 -2.18
N SER A 4 13.01 -20.80 -1.50
CA SER A 4 13.34 -22.04 -0.76
C SER A 4 12.57 -23.29 -1.19
N ILE A 5 11.95 -23.30 -2.38
CA ILE A 5 11.12 -24.42 -2.85
C ILE A 5 11.80 -25.13 -4.03
N GLN A 6 12.98 -25.70 -3.78
CA GLN A 6 13.64 -26.65 -4.70
C GLN A 6 13.40 -28.11 -4.30
N GLY A 7 12.38 -28.38 -3.48
CA GLY A 7 12.02 -29.73 -3.02
C GLY A 7 10.52 -29.95 -2.89
N ALA A 8 9.71 -29.37 -3.78
CA ALA A 8 8.29 -29.72 -3.82
C ALA A 8 8.17 -31.13 -4.41
N GLU A 9 7.81 -32.11 -3.56
CA GLU A 9 7.41 -33.45 -3.99
C GLU A 9 6.39 -33.36 -5.13
N ASP A 10 6.53 -34.24 -6.12
CA ASP A 10 5.63 -34.33 -7.26
C ASP A 10 4.17 -34.38 -6.76
N PRO A 11 3.31 -33.43 -7.16
CA PRO A 11 1.90 -33.43 -6.78
C PRO A 11 1.23 -34.78 -7.06
N LEU A 12 1.58 -35.44 -8.16
CA LEU A 12 1.08 -36.78 -8.49
C LEU A 12 1.53 -37.84 -7.49
N ALA A 13 2.75 -37.77 -6.96
CA ALA A 13 3.23 -38.67 -5.91
C ALA A 13 2.48 -38.47 -4.59
N LEU A 14 2.13 -37.22 -4.26
CA LEU A 14 1.25 -36.89 -3.13
C LEU A 14 -0.18 -37.42 -3.34
N VAL A 15 -0.72 -37.33 -4.56
CA VAL A 15 -2.02 -37.92 -4.92
C VAL A 15 -1.99 -39.44 -4.77
N LEU A 16 -0.96 -40.08 -5.32
CA LEU A 16 -0.80 -41.55 -5.34
C LEU A 16 -0.61 -42.10 -3.92
N SER A 17 0.24 -41.48 -3.10
CA SER A 17 0.43 -41.87 -1.70
C SER A 17 -0.83 -41.63 -0.85
N ALA A 18 -1.58 -40.54 -1.09
CA ALA A 18 -2.84 -40.27 -0.41
C ALA A 18 -3.95 -41.27 -0.80
N THR A 19 -4.00 -41.69 -2.07
CA THR A 19 -4.93 -42.75 -2.54
C THR A 19 -4.53 -44.13 -2.01
N GLU A 20 -3.24 -44.42 -1.86
CA GLU A 20 -2.75 -45.65 -1.21
C GLU A 20 -3.01 -45.67 0.30
N ALA A 21 -2.93 -44.51 0.98
CA ALA A 21 -3.23 -44.35 2.39
C ALA A 21 -4.73 -44.42 2.73
N ALA A 22 -5.61 -44.21 1.75
CA ALA A 22 -7.06 -44.39 1.86
C ALA A 22 -7.51 -45.87 1.90
N ARG A 23 -6.70 -46.77 2.49
CA ARG A 23 -7.15 -48.12 2.88
C ARG A 23 -8.14 -48.01 4.04
N PRO A 24 -9.23 -48.81 4.03
CA PRO A 24 -10.45 -48.45 4.73
C PRO A 24 -10.33 -48.59 6.24
N ALA A 25 -10.48 -47.48 6.96
CA ALA A 25 -10.93 -47.50 8.33
C ALA A 25 -12.47 -47.52 8.34
N GLN A 26 -13.01 -48.57 8.96
CA GLN A 26 -14.41 -48.79 9.33
C GLN A 26 -15.39 -49.16 8.20
N VAL A 27 -15.89 -50.39 8.34
CA VAL A 27 -16.95 -50.99 7.54
C VAL A 27 -18.28 -50.29 7.87
N MET A 28 -18.71 -49.38 6.99
CA MET A 28 -20.08 -48.86 7.05
C MET A 28 -21.06 -49.87 6.45
N ALA A 29 -22.23 -49.98 7.09
CA ALA A 29 -23.37 -50.76 6.61
C ALA A 29 -23.98 -50.07 5.38
N GLY A 30 -23.75 -50.65 4.21
CA GLY A 30 -24.19 -50.17 2.89
C GLY A 30 -23.68 -51.13 1.82
N GLY A 31 -24.39 -51.23 0.69
CA GLY A 31 -24.02 -52.10 -0.43
C GLY A 31 -22.63 -51.80 -1.00
N GLU A 32 -22.09 -52.69 -1.83
CA GLU A 32 -20.76 -52.52 -2.47
C GLU A 32 -20.63 -51.18 -3.20
N GLU A 33 -21.71 -50.71 -3.83
CA GLU A 33 -21.80 -49.41 -4.51
C GLU A 33 -21.56 -48.23 -3.57
N THR A 34 -22.16 -48.24 -2.37
CA THR A 34 -21.97 -47.18 -1.37
C THR A 34 -20.52 -47.12 -0.89
N ARG A 35 -19.86 -48.28 -0.76
CA ARG A 35 -18.43 -48.35 -0.39
C ARG A 35 -17.52 -47.87 -1.51
N ALA A 36 -17.85 -48.17 -2.76
CA ALA A 36 -17.10 -47.67 -3.92
C ALA A 36 -17.21 -46.14 -4.03
N LEU A 37 -18.42 -45.60 -3.89
CA LEU A 37 -18.66 -44.15 -3.90
C LEU A 37 -17.89 -43.45 -2.77
N ALA A 38 -17.93 -43.98 -1.54
CA ALA A 38 -17.19 -43.42 -0.41
C ALA A 38 -15.67 -43.37 -0.65
N LYS A 39 -15.09 -44.35 -1.36
CA LYS A 39 -13.66 -44.33 -1.72
C LYS A 39 -13.35 -43.24 -2.74
N VAL A 40 -14.23 -43.04 -3.73
CA VAL A 40 -14.09 -41.97 -4.71
C VAL A 40 -14.19 -40.61 -4.02
N ASP A 41 -15.16 -40.41 -3.15
CA ASP A 41 -15.33 -39.16 -2.38
C ASP A 41 -14.10 -38.88 -1.50
N ALA A 42 -13.54 -39.90 -0.85
CA ALA A 42 -12.32 -39.77 -0.07
C ALA A 42 -11.12 -39.35 -0.94
N ALA A 43 -10.95 -39.95 -2.13
CA ALA A 43 -9.88 -39.58 -3.06
C ALA A 43 -10.06 -38.14 -3.57
N ILE A 44 -11.29 -37.73 -3.91
CA ILE A 44 -11.61 -36.35 -4.30
C ILE A 44 -11.32 -35.38 -3.16
N ALA A 45 -11.68 -35.71 -1.92
CA ALA A 45 -11.41 -34.86 -0.76
C ALA A 45 -9.90 -34.65 -0.54
N LEU A 46 -9.09 -35.69 -0.70
CA LEU A 46 -7.62 -35.60 -0.59
C LEU A 46 -7.04 -34.72 -1.69
N LEU A 47 -7.46 -34.92 -2.94
CA LEU A 47 -7.06 -34.09 -4.09
C LEU A 47 -7.43 -32.62 -3.88
N ARG A 48 -8.68 -32.38 -3.47
CA ARG A 48 -9.19 -31.04 -3.18
C ARG A 48 -8.38 -30.39 -2.08
N SER A 49 -8.12 -31.10 -0.98
CA SER A 49 -7.28 -30.61 0.11
C SER A 49 -5.87 -30.27 -0.37
N ALA A 50 -5.22 -31.12 -1.17
CA ALA A 50 -3.88 -30.86 -1.69
C ALA A 50 -3.85 -29.57 -2.54
N ILE A 51 -4.82 -29.38 -3.44
CA ILE A 51 -4.91 -28.18 -4.28
C ILE A 51 -5.22 -26.94 -3.43
N LEU A 52 -6.22 -27.03 -2.54
CA LEU A 52 -6.63 -25.91 -1.69
C LEU A 52 -5.57 -25.51 -0.67
N ASN A 53 -4.62 -26.38 -0.33
CA ASN A 53 -3.52 -26.06 0.59
C ASN A 53 -2.20 -25.74 -0.13
N HIS A 54 -2.13 -25.89 -1.46
CA HIS A 54 -0.91 -25.63 -2.20
C HIS A 54 -0.54 -24.13 -2.14
N PRO A 55 0.68 -23.74 -1.70
CA PRO A 55 1.05 -22.34 -1.45
C PRO A 55 0.80 -21.39 -2.63
N ARG A 56 1.07 -21.84 -3.86
CA ARG A 56 0.81 -21.05 -5.08
C ARG A 56 -0.68 -20.77 -5.30
N PHE A 57 -1.54 -21.74 -5.00
CA PHE A 57 -2.99 -21.58 -5.14
C PHE A 57 -3.53 -20.67 -4.03
N VAL A 58 -3.04 -20.84 -2.79
CA VAL A 58 -3.38 -19.97 -1.66
C VAL A 58 -3.05 -18.51 -1.97
N ALA A 59 -1.84 -18.22 -2.45
CA ALA A 59 -1.41 -16.87 -2.78
C ALA A 59 -2.23 -16.25 -3.93
N LEU A 60 -2.45 -17.01 -5.00
CA LEU A 60 -3.25 -16.58 -6.14
C LEU A 60 -4.69 -16.26 -5.72
N GLU A 61 -5.32 -17.18 -4.98
CA GLU A 61 -6.70 -17.01 -4.52
C GLU A 61 -6.82 -15.81 -3.57
N ALA A 62 -5.85 -15.60 -2.66
CA ALA A 62 -5.86 -14.47 -1.74
C ALA A 62 -5.80 -13.12 -2.48
N ALA A 63 -4.89 -12.98 -3.45
CA ALA A 63 -4.75 -11.77 -4.25
C ALA A 63 -6.03 -11.45 -5.04
N TRP A 64 -6.54 -12.43 -5.81
CA TRP A 64 -7.75 -12.24 -6.63
C TRP A 64 -9.01 -11.97 -5.80
N ARG A 65 -9.15 -12.60 -4.63
CA ARG A 65 -10.27 -12.30 -3.72
C ARG A 65 -10.21 -10.88 -3.18
N SER A 66 -9.01 -10.40 -2.86
CA SER A 66 -8.82 -9.04 -2.34
C SER A 66 -9.12 -8.00 -3.41
N LEU A 67 -8.64 -8.23 -4.63
CA LEU A 67 -8.97 -7.43 -5.80
C LEU A 67 -10.47 -7.43 -6.09
N HIS A 68 -11.10 -8.61 -6.13
CA HIS A 68 -12.53 -8.75 -6.34
C HIS A 68 -13.32 -7.96 -5.29
N ARG A 69 -12.95 -8.08 -4.01
CA ARG A 69 -13.58 -7.33 -2.92
C ARG A 69 -13.43 -5.82 -3.12
N LEU A 70 -12.24 -5.34 -3.50
CA LEU A 70 -12.02 -3.92 -3.79
C LEU A 70 -12.93 -3.45 -4.93
N VAL A 71 -12.96 -4.17 -6.06
CA VAL A 71 -13.75 -3.81 -7.24
C VAL A 71 -15.26 -3.81 -6.92
N GLU A 72 -15.76 -4.84 -6.25
CA GLU A 72 -17.17 -4.92 -5.84
C GLU A 72 -17.58 -3.77 -4.92
N GLN A 73 -16.72 -3.41 -3.96
CA GLN A 73 -16.97 -2.28 -3.05
C GLN A 73 -16.99 -0.92 -3.78
N GLN A 74 -16.43 -0.85 -4.99
CA GLN A 74 -16.34 0.36 -5.82
C GLN A 74 -17.25 0.35 -7.07
N ALA A 75 -18.19 -0.60 -7.22
CA ALA A 75 -18.97 -0.79 -8.46
C ALA A 75 -19.71 0.47 -8.97
N GLU A 76 -20.06 1.41 -8.09
CA GLU A 76 -20.75 2.66 -8.42
C GLU A 76 -19.87 3.92 -8.20
N ALA A 77 -18.58 3.73 -7.89
CA ALA A 77 -17.65 4.81 -7.58
C ALA A 77 -16.87 5.27 -8.82
N PRO A 78 -16.41 6.54 -8.88
CA PRO A 78 -15.49 7.01 -9.92
C PRO A 78 -14.05 6.51 -9.67
N VAL A 79 -13.88 5.22 -9.37
CA VAL A 79 -12.59 4.59 -9.07
C VAL A 79 -12.26 3.60 -10.19
N VAL A 80 -11.17 3.86 -10.90
CA VAL A 80 -10.66 2.98 -11.96
C VAL A 80 -9.52 2.14 -11.39
N VAL A 81 -9.63 0.82 -11.53
CA VAL A 81 -8.57 -0.12 -11.14
C VAL A 81 -7.86 -0.63 -12.39
N LYS A 82 -6.57 -0.29 -12.53
CA LYS A 82 -5.70 -0.88 -13.55
C LYS A 82 -4.85 -2.00 -12.93
N LEU A 83 -4.60 -3.08 -13.68
CA LEU A 83 -3.79 -4.21 -13.24
C LEU A 83 -2.49 -4.27 -14.04
N MET A 84 -1.39 -4.48 -13.33
CA MET A 84 -0.07 -4.68 -13.90
C MET A 84 0.54 -5.93 -13.27
N PRO A 85 0.52 -7.08 -13.96
CA PRO A 85 1.11 -8.31 -13.46
C PRO A 85 2.63 -8.15 -13.37
N LEU A 86 3.16 -8.13 -12.15
CA LEU A 86 4.59 -8.07 -11.88
C LEU A 86 4.93 -8.94 -10.68
N THR A 87 6.03 -9.69 -10.80
CA THR A 87 6.60 -10.41 -9.67
C THR A 87 7.56 -9.54 -8.89
N LYS A 88 7.73 -9.82 -7.59
CA LYS A 88 8.72 -9.16 -6.75
C LYS A 88 10.15 -9.25 -7.32
N ARG A 89 10.48 -10.38 -7.96
CA ARG A 89 11.79 -10.58 -8.60
C ARG A 89 12.01 -9.64 -9.78
N GLU A 90 10.97 -9.35 -10.56
CA GLU A 90 11.05 -8.42 -11.68
C GLU A 90 11.25 -6.99 -11.20
N VAL A 91 10.52 -6.57 -10.16
CA VAL A 91 10.73 -5.26 -9.51
C VAL A 91 12.16 -5.15 -8.98
N ILE A 92 12.64 -6.15 -8.25
CA ILE A 92 14.01 -6.17 -7.74
C ILE A 92 15.04 -6.09 -8.88
N ARG A 93 14.82 -6.80 -9.99
CA ARG A 93 15.72 -6.83 -11.14
C ARG A 93 15.78 -5.46 -11.83
N ASP A 94 14.63 -4.87 -12.10
CA ASP A 94 14.50 -3.54 -12.72
C ASP A 94 15.23 -2.48 -11.88
N GLN A 95 14.94 -2.43 -10.58
CA GLN A 95 15.53 -1.46 -9.65
C GLN A 95 17.02 -1.69 -9.37
N ARG A 96 17.56 -2.87 -9.74
CA ARG A 96 19.01 -3.13 -9.72
C ARG A 96 19.71 -2.73 -11.01
N ALA A 97 19.02 -2.79 -12.14
CA ALA A 97 19.58 -2.44 -13.42
C ALA A 97 19.68 -0.91 -13.58
N ALA A 98 18.74 -0.17 -12.98
CA ALA A 98 18.72 1.28 -12.98
C ALA A 98 19.86 1.87 -12.12
N ALA A 99 20.59 2.85 -12.67
CA ALA A 99 21.60 3.59 -11.93
C ALA A 99 20.97 4.59 -10.96
N ASP A 100 19.92 5.28 -11.43
CA ASP A 100 19.01 6.08 -10.61
C ASP A 100 17.62 5.42 -10.64
N PRO A 101 16.98 5.17 -9.48
CA PRO A 101 15.60 4.71 -9.40
C PRO A 101 14.59 5.44 -10.30
N GLU A 102 14.76 6.74 -10.52
CA GLU A 102 13.87 7.54 -11.38
C GLU A 102 13.97 7.16 -12.87
N ASP A 103 15.10 6.57 -13.28
CA ASP A 103 15.37 6.13 -14.65
C ASP A 103 14.95 4.67 -14.92
N SER A 104 14.28 4.02 -13.97
CA SER A 104 13.84 2.61 -14.13
C SER A 104 12.69 2.45 -15.14
N ASP A 105 12.57 1.27 -15.74
CA ASP A 105 11.49 0.97 -16.70
C ASP A 105 10.12 1.09 -16.01
N LEU A 106 10.04 0.72 -14.73
CA LEU A 106 8.84 0.88 -13.92
C LEU A 106 8.46 2.35 -13.70
N ALA A 107 9.44 3.22 -13.43
CA ALA A 107 9.21 4.65 -13.24
C ALA A 107 8.69 5.30 -14.54
N ALA A 108 9.33 4.99 -15.68
CA ALA A 108 8.90 5.46 -16.99
C ALA A 108 7.45 5.03 -17.29
N LEU A 109 7.12 3.76 -17.06
CA LEU A 109 5.77 3.24 -17.31
C LEU A 109 4.71 3.92 -16.43
N ILE A 110 4.98 4.12 -15.14
CA ILE A 110 4.06 4.80 -14.21
C ILE A 110 3.84 6.26 -14.64
N TRP A 111 4.90 6.93 -15.07
CA TRP A 111 4.82 8.30 -15.57
C TRP A 111 3.98 8.38 -16.84
N ASP A 112 4.31 7.59 -17.87
CA ASP A 112 3.68 7.65 -19.19
C ASP A 112 2.19 7.32 -19.13
N GLU A 113 1.81 6.24 -18.43
CA GLU A 113 0.42 5.83 -18.24
C GLU A 113 -0.37 6.73 -17.28
N GLY A 114 0.36 7.56 -16.51
CA GLY A 114 -0.16 8.44 -15.47
C GLY A 114 -0.01 9.92 -15.85
N LEU A 115 0.74 10.67 -15.05
CA LEU A 115 0.84 12.13 -15.17
C LEU A 115 1.52 12.62 -16.47
N GLY A 116 2.31 11.77 -17.12
CA GLY A 116 3.04 12.06 -18.35
C GLY A 116 2.11 12.19 -19.55
N GLY A 117 1.25 11.20 -19.81
CA GLY A 117 0.35 11.19 -20.97
C GLY A 117 -1.07 10.69 -20.71
N GLY A 118 -1.34 10.07 -19.57
CA GLY A 118 -2.62 9.47 -19.21
C GLY A 118 -3.39 10.22 -18.12
N GLU A 119 -4.19 9.46 -17.37
CA GLU A 119 -4.87 9.93 -16.17
C GLU A 119 -3.99 9.64 -14.94
N PRO A 120 -3.64 10.63 -14.11
CA PRO A 120 -2.78 10.43 -12.95
C PRO A 120 -3.31 9.36 -11.99
N PHE A 121 -2.45 8.42 -11.61
CA PHE A 121 -2.77 7.41 -10.61
C PHE A 121 -2.97 8.06 -9.23
N GLY A 122 -4.06 7.74 -8.55
CA GLY A 122 -4.30 8.20 -7.18
C GLY A 122 -3.59 7.38 -6.10
N LEU A 123 -3.28 6.12 -6.41
CA LEU A 123 -2.62 5.16 -5.52
C LEU A 123 -1.96 4.06 -6.36
N LEU A 124 -0.77 3.62 -5.97
CA LEU A 124 -0.18 2.37 -6.44
C LEU A 124 -0.20 1.35 -5.30
N LEU A 125 -0.75 0.16 -5.54
CA LEU A 125 -0.70 -0.96 -4.60
C LEU A 125 0.25 -2.03 -5.14
N ALA A 126 1.39 -2.20 -4.50
CA ALA A 126 2.27 -3.34 -4.74
C ALA A 126 1.87 -4.49 -3.81
N ASP A 127 1.13 -5.47 -4.35
CA ASP A 127 0.65 -6.68 -3.64
C ASP A 127 1.80 -7.66 -3.36
N MET A 128 2.78 -7.22 -2.57
CA MET A 128 4.02 -7.92 -2.27
C MET A 128 4.51 -7.59 -0.86
N ASP A 129 4.96 -8.60 -0.13
CA ASP A 129 5.60 -8.41 1.18
C ASP A 129 7.06 -8.01 1.02
N PHE A 130 7.50 -6.97 1.73
CA PHE A 130 8.88 -6.52 1.80
C PHE A 130 9.45 -6.59 3.22
N GLY A 131 10.66 -7.11 3.33
CA GLY A 131 11.50 -7.29 4.50
C GLY A 131 12.65 -6.27 4.55
N ALA A 132 13.61 -6.53 5.43
CA ALA A 132 14.77 -5.66 5.64
C ALA A 132 16.02 -6.11 4.85
N GLU A 133 15.91 -7.16 4.04
CA GLU A 133 17.01 -7.65 3.20
C GLU A 133 17.44 -6.58 2.18
N ALA A 134 18.73 -6.45 1.93
CA ALA A 134 19.29 -5.33 1.16
C ALA A 134 18.64 -5.16 -0.23
N GLU A 135 18.40 -6.27 -0.92
CA GLU A 135 17.77 -6.30 -2.25
C GLU A 135 16.31 -5.83 -2.21
N GLU A 136 15.61 -6.13 -1.13
CA GLU A 136 14.22 -5.72 -0.91
C GLU A 136 14.14 -4.25 -0.52
N VAL A 137 15.08 -3.76 0.29
CA VAL A 137 15.21 -2.34 0.63
C VAL A 137 15.53 -1.51 -0.63
N GLN A 138 16.38 -2.02 -1.52
CA GLN A 138 16.64 -1.37 -2.81
C GLN A 138 15.37 -1.28 -3.66
N ALA A 139 14.58 -2.36 -3.75
CA ALA A 139 13.31 -2.32 -4.46
C ALA A 139 12.32 -1.33 -3.83
N LEU A 140 12.25 -1.24 -2.50
CA LEU A 140 11.44 -0.25 -1.81
C LEU A 140 11.89 1.19 -2.10
N ARG A 141 13.21 1.45 -2.15
CA ARG A 141 13.74 2.75 -2.60
C ARG A 141 13.28 3.07 -4.02
N GLY A 142 13.33 2.07 -4.90
CA GLY A 142 12.80 2.14 -6.26
C GLY A 142 11.35 2.57 -6.33
N LEU A 143 10.49 1.85 -5.62
CA LEU A 143 9.06 2.13 -5.53
C LEU A 143 8.78 3.52 -4.94
N ALA A 144 9.54 3.93 -3.92
CA ALA A 144 9.43 5.26 -3.32
C ALA A 144 9.77 6.36 -4.34
N ALA A 145 10.83 6.20 -5.11
CA ALA A 145 11.21 7.13 -6.17
C ALA A 145 10.17 7.19 -7.30
N CYS A 146 9.66 6.04 -7.74
CA CYS A 146 8.56 5.97 -8.71
C CYS A 146 7.33 6.77 -8.24
N GLY A 147 6.95 6.58 -6.97
CA GLY A 147 5.84 7.30 -6.35
C GLY A 147 6.10 8.81 -6.26
N ALA A 148 7.32 9.19 -5.87
CA ALA A 148 7.71 10.59 -5.77
C ALA A 148 7.69 11.30 -7.13
N GLY A 149 8.27 10.69 -8.17
CA GLY A 149 8.32 11.24 -9.52
C GLY A 149 6.93 11.46 -10.15
N ALA A 150 5.97 10.59 -9.84
CA ALA A 150 4.59 10.69 -10.33
C ALA A 150 3.60 11.30 -9.31
N PHE A 151 4.07 11.78 -8.16
CA PHE A 151 3.26 12.30 -7.04
C PHE A 151 2.13 11.35 -6.60
N VAL A 152 2.40 10.06 -6.65
CA VAL A 152 1.45 9.00 -6.30
C VAL A 152 1.99 8.20 -5.11
N PRO A 153 1.23 8.04 -4.03
CA PRO A 153 1.65 7.16 -2.94
C PRO A 153 1.64 5.70 -3.39
N VAL A 154 2.62 4.95 -2.90
CA VAL A 154 2.79 3.52 -3.07
C VAL A 154 2.55 2.84 -1.74
N VAL A 155 1.61 1.90 -1.72
CA VAL A 155 1.35 1.02 -0.58
C VAL A 155 1.88 -0.37 -0.91
N ALA A 156 2.63 -0.97 0.02
CA ALA A 156 3.03 -2.36 -0.06
C ALA A 156 2.84 -3.07 1.29
N HIS A 157 3.21 -4.34 1.38
CA HIS A 157 3.01 -5.13 2.59
C HIS A 157 4.30 -5.23 3.40
N ALA A 158 4.18 -5.07 4.72
CA ALA A 158 5.28 -5.32 5.62
C ALA A 158 5.44 -6.84 5.82
N ALA A 159 6.64 -7.37 5.61
CA ALA A 159 6.95 -8.74 6.01
C ALA A 159 7.21 -8.81 7.53
N PRO A 160 6.84 -9.90 8.23
CA PRO A 160 7.17 -10.11 9.65
C PRO A 160 8.66 -9.96 9.96
N ALA A 161 9.51 -10.33 9.00
CA ALA A 161 10.97 -10.23 9.10
C ALA A 161 11.47 -8.79 9.33
N LEU A 162 10.70 -7.76 8.95
CA LEU A 162 11.02 -6.36 9.30
C LEU A 162 11.11 -6.15 10.81
N LEU A 163 10.38 -6.95 11.58
CA LEU A 163 10.29 -6.87 13.03
C LEU A 163 11.05 -8.01 13.72
N ASP A 164 11.90 -8.75 13.00
CA ASP A 164 12.54 -9.97 13.52
C ASP A 164 11.55 -11.01 14.03
N LEU A 165 10.43 -11.17 13.31
CA LEU A 165 9.42 -12.16 13.62
C LEU A 165 9.45 -13.29 12.59
N PRO A 166 9.25 -14.55 13.01
CA PRO A 166 9.05 -15.65 12.07
C PRO A 166 7.74 -15.46 11.28
N ASP A 167 6.71 -14.94 11.95
CA ASP A 167 5.39 -14.66 11.40
C ASP A 167 4.70 -13.55 12.23
N TRP A 168 3.54 -13.08 11.77
CA TRP A 168 2.79 -12.04 12.47
C TRP A 168 2.19 -12.53 13.80
N MET A 169 1.99 -13.83 14.00
CA MET A 169 1.45 -14.39 15.26
C MET A 169 2.39 -14.16 16.45
N ALA A 170 3.68 -13.96 16.19
CA ALA A 170 4.66 -13.62 17.22
C ALA A 170 4.63 -12.13 17.66
N LEU A 171 3.92 -11.26 16.93
CA LEU A 171 3.87 -9.82 17.22
C LEU A 171 3.39 -9.51 18.65
N PRO A 172 2.31 -10.10 19.20
CA PRO A 172 1.78 -9.70 20.51
C PRO A 172 2.77 -9.94 21.65
N GLY A 173 3.65 -10.94 21.51
CA GLY A 173 4.72 -11.22 22.48
C GLY A 173 5.97 -10.35 22.31
N ARG A 174 6.08 -9.58 21.22
CA ARG A 174 7.27 -8.80 20.91
C ARG A 174 7.37 -7.55 21.78
N ARG A 175 8.47 -7.48 22.54
CA ARG A 175 8.88 -6.30 23.30
C ARG A 175 9.86 -5.44 22.50
N ASP A 176 10.03 -4.18 22.92
CA ASP A 176 11.02 -3.23 22.40
C ASP A 176 11.00 -3.05 20.87
N ILE A 177 9.81 -3.07 20.26
CA ILE A 177 9.62 -2.94 18.81
C ILE A 177 10.34 -1.70 18.26
N ALA A 178 10.27 -0.57 18.96
CA ALA A 178 10.83 0.71 18.52
C ALA A 178 12.35 0.68 18.23
N ARG A 179 13.09 -0.31 18.76
CA ARG A 179 14.55 -0.41 18.64
C ARG A 179 15.03 -1.48 17.65
N VAL A 180 14.10 -2.19 16.99
CA VAL A 180 14.43 -3.32 16.11
C VAL A 180 15.38 -2.93 14.97
N HIS A 181 15.32 -1.69 14.49
CA HIS A 181 16.15 -1.20 13.38
C HIS A 181 17.48 -0.53 13.79
N GLU A 182 17.92 -0.65 15.05
CA GLU A 182 19.16 0.01 15.51
C GLU A 182 20.45 -0.68 15.03
N GLY A 183 20.40 -1.99 14.78
CA GLY A 183 21.57 -2.81 14.42
C GLY A 183 22.16 -2.53 13.04
N ALA A 184 23.39 -3.00 12.80
CA ALA A 184 24.13 -2.78 11.55
C ALA A 184 23.41 -3.34 10.31
N ARG A 185 22.67 -4.46 10.45
CA ARG A 185 21.88 -5.05 9.36
C ARG A 185 20.78 -4.13 8.80
N HIS A 186 20.38 -3.09 9.55
CA HIS A 186 19.34 -2.14 9.16
C HIS A 186 19.88 -0.78 8.69
N ILE A 187 21.18 -0.68 8.36
CA ILE A 187 21.76 0.56 7.82
C ILE A 187 21.03 1.00 6.55
N ALA A 188 20.86 0.09 5.57
CA ALA A 188 20.15 0.39 4.34
C ALA A 188 18.69 0.79 4.58
N TRP A 189 18.01 0.08 5.49
CA TRP A 189 16.64 0.39 5.89
C TRP A 189 16.51 1.79 6.49
N ARG A 190 17.40 2.17 7.41
CA ARG A 190 17.41 3.52 7.98
C ARG A 190 17.70 4.59 6.93
N ALA A 191 18.64 4.34 6.02
CA ALA A 191 18.94 5.25 4.93
C ALA A 191 17.75 5.44 3.97
N LEU A 192 16.95 4.39 3.71
CA LEU A 192 15.68 4.53 3.01
C LEU A 192 14.72 5.44 3.78
N ARG A 193 14.54 5.21 5.08
CA ARG A 193 13.63 6.02 5.90
C ARG A 193 14.04 7.50 6.01
N ASP A 194 15.33 7.77 5.99
CA ASP A 194 15.84 9.15 6.04
C ASP A 194 15.73 9.87 4.67
N SER A 195 15.38 9.17 3.58
CA SER A 195 15.17 9.77 2.25
C SER A 195 13.82 10.50 2.14
N GLU A 196 13.75 11.55 1.33
CA GLU A 196 12.52 12.34 1.12
C GLU A 196 11.48 11.54 0.32
N GLU A 197 11.93 10.71 -0.62
CA GLU A 197 11.09 9.88 -1.49
C GLU A 197 10.29 8.86 -0.68
N ALA A 198 10.81 8.41 0.47
CA ALA A 198 10.10 7.50 1.38
C ALA A 198 8.78 8.06 1.92
N ARG A 199 8.48 9.35 1.71
CA ARG A 199 7.15 9.92 1.98
C ARG A 199 6.09 9.30 1.09
N PHE A 200 6.44 8.92 -0.12
CA PHE A 200 5.52 8.29 -1.06
C PHE A 200 5.37 6.79 -0.83
N LEU A 201 6.03 6.20 0.17
CA LEU A 201 5.95 4.77 0.43
C LEU A 201 5.30 4.52 1.79
N ALA A 202 4.32 3.63 1.84
CA ALA A 202 3.69 3.15 3.06
C ALA A 202 3.67 1.63 3.10
N LEU A 203 3.94 1.04 4.25
CA LEU A 203 3.93 -0.41 4.46
C LEU A 203 2.91 -0.77 5.53
N ALA A 204 2.09 -1.79 5.25
CA ALA A 204 1.03 -2.24 6.15
C ALA A 204 1.14 -3.72 6.50
N GLY A 205 0.84 -4.03 7.76
CA GLY A 205 0.72 -5.38 8.30
C GLY A 205 -0.08 -5.37 9.62
N PRO A 206 -0.44 -6.51 10.22
CA PRO A 206 -0.34 -7.87 9.67
C PRO A 206 -1.26 -8.09 8.47
N ARG A 207 -1.25 -9.29 7.90
CA ARG A 207 -2.21 -9.66 6.84
C ARG A 207 -3.63 -9.78 7.41
N VAL A 208 -4.61 -9.57 6.54
CA VAL A 208 -6.03 -9.79 6.83
C VAL A 208 -6.55 -10.97 6.05
N LEU A 209 -7.67 -11.53 6.50
CA LEU A 209 -8.25 -12.66 5.84
C LEU A 209 -8.99 -12.24 4.56
N ALA A 210 -8.68 -12.89 3.44
CA ALA A 210 -9.42 -12.80 2.18
C ALA A 210 -10.48 -13.91 2.05
N ARG A 211 -10.26 -15.06 2.70
CA ARG A 211 -11.24 -16.14 2.84
C ARG A 211 -10.90 -17.07 4.01
N GLY A 212 -11.94 -17.44 4.75
CA GLY A 212 -11.95 -18.53 5.71
C GLY A 212 -12.57 -19.84 5.22
N GLY A 213 -12.57 -20.84 6.09
CA GLY A 213 -13.27 -22.11 5.85
C GLY A 213 -12.34 -23.21 5.37
N GLU A 214 -12.69 -23.87 4.27
CA GLU A 214 -11.99 -25.08 3.84
C GLU A 214 -10.56 -24.81 3.31
N GLY A 215 -9.63 -25.62 3.78
CA GLY A 215 -8.20 -25.53 3.49
C GLY A 215 -7.50 -24.46 4.32
N ALA A 216 -6.28 -24.11 3.94
CA ALA A 216 -5.49 -23.10 4.61
C ALA A 216 -6.19 -21.73 4.55
N PRO A 217 -6.10 -20.89 5.59
CA PRO A 217 -6.61 -19.53 5.53
C PRO A 217 -5.97 -18.74 4.37
N ARG A 218 -6.76 -17.94 3.65
CA ARG A 218 -6.26 -17.07 2.58
C ARG A 218 -5.91 -15.72 3.16
N TRP A 219 -4.67 -15.56 3.60
CA TRP A 219 -4.17 -14.28 4.10
C TRP A 219 -3.77 -13.36 2.95
N THR A 220 -4.20 -12.11 3.01
CA THR A 220 -3.85 -11.06 2.05
C THR A 220 -3.18 -9.88 2.76
N GLY A 221 -2.29 -9.20 2.08
CA GLY A 221 -1.51 -8.12 2.69
C GLY A 221 -2.36 -6.97 3.20
N GLY A 222 -1.90 -6.33 4.29
CA GLY A 222 -2.63 -5.23 4.92
C GLY A 222 -2.80 -3.99 4.03
N GLY A 223 -2.02 -3.90 2.94
CA GLY A 223 -2.14 -2.82 1.95
C GLY A 223 -3.49 -2.82 1.22
N TRP A 224 -4.15 -3.97 1.10
CA TRP A 224 -5.51 -4.06 0.54
C TRP A 224 -6.55 -3.36 1.40
N VAL A 225 -6.35 -3.33 2.73
CA VAL A 225 -7.22 -2.56 3.64
C VAL A 225 -7.03 -1.07 3.40
N LEU A 226 -5.79 -0.59 3.32
CA LEU A 226 -5.50 0.81 3.00
C LEU A 226 -6.10 1.21 1.65
N ALA A 227 -5.92 0.39 0.61
CA ALA A 227 -6.49 0.65 -0.71
C ALA A 227 -8.03 0.75 -0.68
N SER A 228 -8.70 -0.16 0.03
CA SER A 228 -10.16 -0.10 0.23
C SER A 228 -10.57 1.18 0.98
N ARG A 229 -9.87 1.53 2.06
CA ARG A 229 -10.16 2.76 2.82
C ARG A 229 -9.96 4.02 1.99
N ILE A 230 -8.89 4.09 1.21
CA ILE A 230 -8.58 5.20 0.30
C ILE A 230 -9.68 5.36 -0.75
N ALA A 231 -10.10 4.27 -1.39
CA ALA A 231 -11.18 4.30 -2.37
C ALA A 231 -12.52 4.71 -1.74
N ALA A 232 -12.82 4.18 -0.55
CA ALA A 232 -14.04 4.51 0.18
C ALA A 232 -14.08 5.99 0.63
N ALA A 233 -12.95 6.53 1.10
CA ALA A 233 -12.82 7.95 1.43
C ALA A 233 -13.06 8.80 0.18
N PHE A 234 -12.37 8.50 -0.92
CA PHE A 234 -12.50 9.23 -2.17
C PHE A 234 -13.94 9.24 -2.69
N ARG A 235 -14.66 8.12 -2.62
CA ARG A 235 -16.08 8.05 -2.98
C ARG A 235 -16.95 8.96 -2.12
N ARG A 236 -16.70 9.00 -0.81
CA ARG A 236 -17.55 9.73 0.14
C ARG A 236 -17.36 11.24 0.06
N GLU A 237 -16.11 11.69 -0.03
CA GLU A 237 -15.77 13.10 0.15
C GLU A 237 -15.07 13.73 -1.06
N GLY A 238 -14.73 12.95 -2.09
CA GLY A 238 -13.90 13.39 -3.22
C GLY A 238 -12.41 13.52 -2.87
N TRP A 239 -12.04 13.20 -1.62
CA TRP A 239 -10.68 13.23 -1.09
C TRP A 239 -10.32 11.89 -0.45
N ALA A 240 -9.03 11.58 -0.42
CA ALA A 240 -8.51 10.32 0.10
C ALA A 240 -7.88 10.47 1.50
N ALA A 241 -8.37 11.41 2.32
CA ALA A 241 -7.74 11.74 3.60
C ALA A 241 -8.36 10.99 4.79
N GLY A 242 -9.68 10.74 4.77
CA GLY A 242 -10.40 10.01 5.81
C GLY A 242 -10.16 8.49 5.78
N ILE A 243 -8.92 8.05 6.05
CA ILE A 243 -8.50 6.64 5.95
C ILE A 243 -7.96 6.05 7.26
N GLU A 244 -7.93 6.83 8.33
CA GLU A 244 -7.39 6.45 9.62
C GLU A 244 -8.34 6.81 10.77
N GLY A 245 -8.11 6.25 11.95
CA GLY A 245 -8.93 6.45 13.14
C GLY A 245 -10.01 5.36 13.31
N ARG A 246 -10.81 5.51 14.37
CA ARG A 246 -11.74 4.46 14.82
C ARG A 246 -12.96 4.26 13.91
N GLU A 247 -13.35 5.31 13.20
CA GLU A 247 -14.52 5.27 12.33
C GLU A 247 -14.06 5.13 10.88
N ASP A 248 -13.40 6.16 10.34
CA ASP A 248 -12.97 6.22 8.94
C ASP A 248 -11.92 5.17 8.53
N GLY A 249 -11.03 4.82 9.46
CA GLY A 249 -9.99 3.82 9.27
C GLY A 249 -10.47 2.37 9.43
N THR A 250 -11.71 2.14 9.84
CA THR A 250 -12.23 0.78 10.06
C THR A 250 -12.76 0.19 8.75
N GLU A 251 -12.15 -0.91 8.32
CA GLU A 251 -12.66 -1.72 7.23
C GLU A 251 -13.71 -2.71 7.75
N PRO A 252 -14.95 -2.63 7.24
CA PRO A 252 -16.02 -3.54 7.63
C PRO A 252 -16.01 -4.83 6.81
N ALA A 253 -16.79 -5.82 7.27
CA ALA A 253 -17.15 -7.01 6.51
C ALA A 253 -15.94 -7.83 5.98
N LEU A 254 -14.87 -7.91 6.78
CA LEU A 254 -13.81 -8.88 6.55
C LEU A 254 -14.33 -10.29 6.82
N PRO A 255 -13.92 -11.30 6.02
CA PRO A 255 -14.26 -12.69 6.27
C PRO A 255 -13.89 -13.12 7.71
N PRO A 256 -14.83 -13.67 8.49
CA PRO A 256 -14.52 -14.11 9.84
C PRO A 256 -13.86 -15.49 9.84
N VAL A 257 -12.72 -15.62 10.53
CA VAL A 257 -12.17 -16.91 11.00
C VAL A 257 -11.72 -16.76 12.43
N GLY A 258 -12.30 -17.55 13.32
CA GLY A 258 -11.99 -17.47 14.75
C GLY A 258 -12.40 -16.14 15.35
N ALA A 259 -11.56 -15.59 16.23
CA ALA A 259 -11.88 -14.41 17.03
C ALA A 259 -11.52 -13.07 16.35
N VAL A 260 -10.54 -13.08 15.42
CA VAL A 260 -10.02 -11.86 14.77
C VAL A 260 -9.76 -12.07 13.27
N PRO A 261 -9.96 -11.04 12.42
CA PRO A 261 -9.78 -11.15 10.97
C PRO A 261 -8.33 -10.89 10.49
N THR A 262 -7.40 -10.65 11.41
CA THR A 262 -5.97 -10.44 11.18
C THR A 262 -5.16 -11.66 11.61
N GLU A 263 -3.94 -11.85 11.09
CA GLU A 263 -3.08 -13.00 11.49
C GLU A 263 -2.77 -13.03 12.99
N CYS A 264 -2.83 -11.88 13.66
CA CYS A 264 -2.65 -11.76 15.10
C CYS A 264 -3.56 -10.67 15.68
N ASP A 265 -3.72 -10.70 17.02
CA ASP A 265 -4.29 -9.59 17.79
C ASP A 265 -3.16 -8.84 18.51
N PRO A 266 -2.74 -7.66 18.02
CA PRO A 266 -1.62 -6.93 18.61
C PRO A 266 -1.87 -6.50 20.05
N ALA A 267 -0.83 -6.44 20.86
CA ALA A 267 -0.90 -5.92 22.21
C ALA A 267 -1.07 -4.38 22.24
N ASP A 268 -1.59 -3.87 23.36
CA ASP A 268 -1.78 -2.44 23.56
C ASP A 268 -0.47 -1.64 23.35
N GLY A 269 -0.60 -0.50 22.67
CA GLY A 269 0.53 0.41 22.39
C GLY A 269 1.46 -0.02 21.25
N GLN A 270 1.32 -1.24 20.71
CA GLN A 270 2.15 -1.69 19.58
C GLN A 270 1.88 -0.87 18.31
N GLU A 271 0.68 -0.32 18.13
CA GLU A 271 0.34 0.58 17.02
C GLU A 271 1.23 1.83 17.01
N VAL A 272 1.36 2.55 18.12
CA VAL A 272 2.26 3.72 18.23
C VAL A 272 3.72 3.33 17.98
N ALA A 273 4.15 2.16 18.47
CA ALA A 273 5.52 1.69 18.29
C ALA A 273 5.82 1.39 16.81
N LEU A 274 4.93 0.69 16.11
CA LEU A 274 5.07 0.44 14.67
C LEU A 274 4.95 1.73 13.86
N ALA A 275 4.08 2.65 14.27
CA ALA A 275 3.94 3.92 13.58
C ALA A 275 5.23 4.75 13.63
N THR A 276 5.95 4.71 14.75
CA THR A 276 7.30 5.31 14.88
C THR A 276 8.32 4.68 13.94
N LEU A 277 8.11 3.42 13.54
CA LEU A 277 8.91 2.71 12.53
C LEU A 277 8.46 2.97 11.08
N GLY A 278 7.43 3.79 10.87
CA GLY A 278 6.86 4.05 9.54
C GLY A 278 6.02 2.88 9.01
N LEU A 279 5.51 2.03 9.91
CA LEU A 279 4.70 0.85 9.58
C LEU A 279 3.27 1.06 10.06
N THR A 280 2.30 0.80 9.16
CA THR A 280 0.88 0.81 9.49
C THR A 280 0.49 -0.52 10.11
N LEU A 281 -0.09 -0.47 11.32
CA LEU A 281 -0.62 -1.65 12.01
C LEU A 281 -2.13 -1.78 11.80
N LEU A 282 -2.57 -2.94 11.31
CA LEU A 282 -3.99 -3.30 11.30
C LEU A 282 -4.40 -3.88 12.64
N ILE A 283 -5.42 -3.28 13.25
CA ILE A 283 -5.90 -3.68 14.57
C ILE A 283 -7.29 -4.30 14.45
N PRO A 284 -7.51 -5.55 14.87
CA PRO A 284 -8.83 -6.16 14.80
C PRO A 284 -9.85 -5.43 15.68
N ARG A 285 -11.12 -5.45 15.24
CA ARG A 285 -12.27 -4.79 15.86
C ARG A 285 -13.48 -5.73 15.89
N GLY A 286 -13.31 -6.83 16.61
CA GLY A 286 -14.21 -7.99 16.56
C GLY A 286 -13.75 -8.99 15.52
N ALA A 287 -14.65 -9.89 15.11
CA ALA A 287 -14.32 -11.02 14.25
C ALA A 287 -14.23 -10.68 12.75
N ASP A 288 -14.82 -9.56 12.32
CA ASP A 288 -15.09 -9.24 10.92
C ASP A 288 -14.66 -7.82 10.53
N ARG A 289 -13.87 -7.14 11.36
CA ARG A 289 -13.40 -5.77 11.10
C ARG A 289 -11.95 -5.57 11.53
N ALA A 290 -11.24 -4.73 10.80
CA ALA A 290 -9.91 -4.27 11.18
C ALA A 290 -9.79 -2.76 10.95
N ALA A 291 -9.08 -2.07 11.84
CA ALA A 291 -8.91 -0.62 11.81
C ALA A 291 -7.46 -0.24 11.55
N VAL A 292 -7.29 0.75 10.67
CA VAL A 292 -6.08 1.56 10.54
C VAL A 292 -6.26 2.75 11.48
N LEU A 293 -5.56 2.76 12.62
CA LEU A 293 -5.63 3.91 13.53
C LEU A 293 -4.66 5.03 13.13
N LEU A 294 -3.47 4.65 12.66
CA LEU A 294 -2.43 5.55 12.16
C LEU A 294 -1.92 5.01 10.83
N ALA A 295 -1.86 5.88 9.81
CA ALA A 295 -1.31 5.56 8.51
C ALA A 295 -0.03 6.38 8.24
N PRO A 296 1.12 6.05 8.86
CA PRO A 296 2.39 6.70 8.56
C PRO A 296 2.91 6.29 7.18
N THR A 297 3.77 7.14 6.62
CA THR A 297 4.66 6.76 5.53
C THR A 297 5.96 6.22 6.10
N LEU A 298 6.82 5.65 5.26
CA LEU A 298 8.07 5.05 5.69
C LEU A 298 9.10 6.12 6.11
N HIS A 299 8.94 7.34 5.59
CA HIS A 299 9.79 8.49 5.89
C HIS A 299 9.87 8.77 7.40
N LYS A 300 11.08 8.94 7.89
CA LYS A 300 11.35 9.37 9.25
C LYS A 300 11.47 10.89 9.26
N PRO A 301 10.49 11.62 9.81
CA PRO A 301 10.49 13.07 9.76
C PRO A 301 11.65 13.66 10.58
N PRO A 302 12.34 14.70 10.05
CA PRO A 302 13.38 15.40 10.80
C PRO A 302 12.80 16.13 12.02
N ARG A 303 13.64 16.34 13.03
CA ARG A 303 13.31 17.16 14.21
C ARG A 303 14.00 18.51 14.11
N PHE A 304 13.28 19.55 14.47
CA PHE A 304 13.75 20.93 14.45
C PHE A 304 13.71 21.54 15.85
N HIS A 305 14.45 22.63 16.06
CA HIS A 305 14.37 23.38 17.31
C HIS A 305 12.99 24.00 17.54
N ALA A 306 12.33 24.46 16.47
CA ALA A 306 10.97 24.96 16.54
C ALA A 306 9.97 23.79 16.63
N SER A 307 9.10 23.82 17.64
CA SER A 307 8.07 22.81 17.86
C SER A 307 7.08 22.73 16.70
N ALA A 308 6.69 23.88 16.14
CA ALA A 308 5.81 23.96 14.97
C ALA A 308 6.40 23.25 13.75
N ALA A 309 7.67 23.50 13.41
CA ALA A 309 8.35 22.86 12.28
C ALA A 309 8.49 21.33 12.46
N THR A 310 8.69 20.87 13.70
CA THR A 310 8.74 19.44 14.01
C THR A 310 7.36 18.79 13.86
N SER A 311 6.31 19.46 14.33
CA SER A 311 4.92 19.01 14.14
C SER A 311 4.58 18.92 12.66
N ASP A 312 4.93 19.94 11.90
CA ASP A 312 4.72 20.04 10.46
C ASP A 312 5.39 18.88 9.69
N ALA A 313 6.67 18.61 9.98
CA ALA A 313 7.38 17.48 9.39
C ALA A 313 6.75 16.13 9.76
N ALA A 314 6.27 15.97 11.00
CA ALA A 314 5.59 14.76 11.43
C ALA A 314 4.26 14.55 10.68
N LEU A 315 3.52 15.62 10.39
CA LEU A 315 2.30 15.53 9.58
C LEU A 315 2.63 15.15 8.13
N ALA A 316 3.70 15.70 7.56
CA ALA A 316 4.18 15.39 6.20
C ALA A 316 4.58 13.93 6.00
N ALA A 317 4.92 13.23 7.08
CA ALA A 317 5.22 11.80 7.10
C ALA A 317 3.97 10.91 7.29
N ARG A 318 2.76 11.42 7.01
CA ARG A 318 1.50 10.66 7.08
C ARG A 318 0.91 10.45 5.69
N LEU A 319 0.41 9.25 5.44
CA LEU A 319 -0.18 8.87 4.15
C LEU A 319 -1.42 9.71 3.77
N PRO A 320 -2.36 10.04 4.69
CA PRO A 320 -3.45 10.97 4.40
C PRO A 320 -2.99 12.32 3.85
N TRP A 321 -1.85 12.82 4.35
CA TRP A 321 -1.28 14.04 3.82
C TRP A 321 -0.75 13.78 2.40
N VAL A 322 0.13 12.81 2.18
CA VAL A 322 0.67 12.55 0.84
C VAL A 322 -0.42 12.32 -0.23
N LEU A 323 -1.50 11.64 0.11
CA LEU A 323 -2.69 11.49 -0.73
C LEU A 323 -3.36 12.83 -1.08
N GLY A 324 -3.58 13.67 -0.07
CA GLY A 324 -4.12 15.02 -0.24
C GLY A 324 -3.22 15.90 -1.11
N THR A 325 -1.89 15.88 -0.90
CA THR A 325 -0.96 16.67 -1.70
C THR A 325 -0.95 16.21 -3.14
N GLY A 326 -0.81 14.90 -3.35
CA GLY A 326 -0.66 14.30 -4.68
C GLY A 326 -1.80 14.71 -5.61
N ARG A 327 -3.04 14.65 -5.11
CA ARG A 327 -4.23 15.05 -5.88
C ARG A 327 -4.19 16.51 -6.34
N PHE A 328 -3.76 17.43 -5.48
CA PHE A 328 -3.59 18.84 -5.86
C PHE A 328 -2.44 19.03 -6.85
N LEU A 329 -1.33 18.32 -6.67
CA LEU A 329 -0.18 18.41 -7.57
C LEU A 329 -0.53 17.89 -8.97
N HIS A 330 -1.27 16.78 -9.07
CA HIS A 330 -1.79 16.27 -10.34
C HIS A 330 -2.68 17.30 -11.03
N ALA A 331 -3.66 17.85 -10.32
CA ALA A 331 -4.57 18.85 -10.86
C ALA A 331 -3.85 20.13 -11.28
N LEU A 332 -2.89 20.60 -10.48
CA LEU A 332 -2.07 21.77 -10.78
C LEU A 332 -1.20 21.54 -12.00
N ALA A 333 -0.53 20.39 -12.11
CA ALA A 333 0.31 20.05 -13.25
C ALA A 333 -0.50 20.04 -14.56
N LEU A 334 -1.63 19.35 -14.59
CA LEU A 334 -2.51 19.28 -15.76
C LEU A 334 -3.06 20.66 -16.14
N ARG A 335 -3.53 21.44 -15.14
CA ARG A 335 -4.10 22.75 -15.38
C ARG A 335 -3.05 23.77 -15.80
N ALA A 336 -1.85 23.72 -15.21
CA ALA A 336 -0.76 24.61 -15.56
C ALA A 336 -0.30 24.37 -17.00
N ARG A 337 -0.16 23.11 -17.43
CA ARG A 337 0.07 22.77 -18.85
C ARG A 337 -0.99 23.42 -19.72
N HIS A 338 -2.26 23.20 -19.43
CA HIS A 338 -3.36 23.75 -20.22
C HIS A 338 -3.39 25.29 -20.28
N GLU A 339 -3.15 25.98 -19.17
CA GLU A 339 -3.10 27.45 -19.14
C GLU A 339 -1.88 28.03 -19.89
N LEU A 340 -0.73 27.36 -19.84
CA LEU A 340 0.45 27.75 -20.62
C LEU A 340 0.20 27.55 -22.12
N HIS A 341 -0.45 26.46 -22.53
CA HIS A 341 -0.84 26.21 -23.93
C HIS A 341 -1.80 27.26 -24.50
N ARG A 342 -2.58 27.95 -23.66
CA ARG A 342 -3.45 29.05 -24.09
C ARG A 342 -2.71 30.32 -24.50
N GLY A 343 -1.39 30.38 -24.33
CA GLY A 343 -0.55 31.48 -24.81
C GLY A 343 -0.71 32.80 -24.04
N ARG A 344 -1.28 32.77 -22.82
CA ARG A 344 -1.50 33.97 -21.99
C ARG A 344 -0.28 34.38 -21.15
N GLY A 345 0.81 33.61 -21.22
CA GLY A 345 2.04 33.80 -20.44
C GLY A 345 1.96 33.27 -19.01
N ALA A 346 3.13 33.01 -18.40
CA ALA A 346 3.24 32.36 -17.10
C ALA A 346 2.57 33.14 -15.95
N ALA A 347 2.61 34.47 -15.97
CA ALA A 347 1.96 35.28 -14.94
C ALA A 347 0.42 35.16 -14.97
N ALA A 348 -0.18 35.08 -16.16
CA ALA A 348 -1.62 34.88 -16.29
C ALA A 348 -2.03 33.45 -15.89
N ALA A 349 -1.23 32.46 -16.28
CA ALA A 349 -1.43 31.07 -15.85
C ALA A 349 -1.34 30.93 -14.31
N ALA A 350 -0.33 31.53 -13.68
CA ALA A 350 -0.19 31.53 -12.22
C ALA A 350 -1.41 32.18 -11.53
N ARG A 351 -1.92 33.32 -12.03
CA ARG A 351 -3.14 33.94 -11.50
C ARG A 351 -4.35 33.00 -11.60
N ALA A 352 -4.58 32.40 -12.76
CA ALA A 352 -5.70 31.48 -12.97
C ALA A 352 -5.62 30.21 -12.09
N LEU A 353 -4.40 29.73 -11.80
CA LEU A 353 -4.17 28.62 -10.87
C LEU A 353 -4.48 29.01 -9.42
N ASN A 354 -4.02 30.20 -8.97
CA ASN A 354 -4.29 30.69 -7.62
C ASN A 354 -5.79 31.00 -7.41
N GLU A 355 -6.47 31.59 -8.39
CA GLU A 355 -7.93 31.81 -8.34
C GLU A 355 -8.70 30.50 -8.19
N TRP A 356 -8.25 29.43 -8.85
CA TRP A 356 -8.84 28.11 -8.67
C TRP A 356 -8.54 27.50 -7.30
N LEU A 357 -7.30 27.59 -6.83
CA LEU A 357 -6.92 27.08 -5.51
C LEU A 357 -7.67 27.78 -4.37
N ALA A 358 -8.01 29.05 -4.53
CA ALA A 358 -8.79 29.80 -3.55
C ALA A 358 -10.16 29.13 -3.26
N GLY A 359 -10.75 28.45 -4.26
CA GLY A 359 -11.99 27.68 -4.08
C GLY A 359 -11.88 26.51 -3.09
N PHE A 360 -10.67 26.05 -2.78
CA PHE A 360 -10.41 24.95 -1.85
C PHE A 360 -9.91 25.41 -0.48
N CYS A 361 -9.61 26.70 -0.30
CA CYS A 361 -9.09 27.28 0.94
C CYS A 361 -10.21 27.80 1.88
N GLY A 362 -11.47 27.64 1.50
CA GLY A 362 -12.64 28.10 2.25
C GLY A 362 -12.93 27.30 3.52
N GLU A 363 -14.00 27.70 4.22
CA GLU A 363 -14.49 27.00 5.40
C GLU A 363 -14.98 25.59 5.03
N GLY A 364 -14.43 24.55 5.66
CA GLY A 364 -14.66 23.15 5.28
C GLY A 364 -13.88 22.67 4.04
N GLY A 365 -13.07 23.54 3.42
CA GLY A 365 -12.20 23.16 2.31
C GLY A 365 -11.01 22.29 2.74
N PRO A 366 -10.47 21.45 1.83
CA PRO A 366 -9.35 20.55 2.12
C PRO A 366 -8.01 21.29 2.31
N LEU A 367 -7.92 22.57 1.91
CA LEU A 367 -6.75 23.41 2.07
C LEU A 367 -7.00 24.47 3.14
N ALA A 368 -5.99 24.70 3.97
CA ALA A 368 -5.91 25.85 4.86
C ALA A 368 -5.33 27.06 4.11
N GLU A 369 -4.26 26.84 3.36
CA GLU A 369 -3.58 27.87 2.56
C GLU A 369 -2.98 27.22 1.31
N ALA A 370 -2.97 27.94 0.19
CA ALA A 370 -2.27 27.51 -1.01
C ALA A 370 -1.83 28.68 -1.87
N SER A 371 -0.65 28.55 -2.48
CA SER A 371 -0.17 29.49 -3.50
C SER A 371 0.64 28.79 -4.57
N VAL A 372 0.64 29.33 -5.78
CA VAL A 372 1.38 28.81 -6.93
C VAL A 372 2.14 29.91 -7.65
N GLU A 373 3.38 29.60 -8.02
CA GLU A 373 4.25 30.42 -8.85
C GLU A 373 4.74 29.60 -10.04
N LEU A 374 4.97 30.28 -11.19
CA LEU A 374 5.52 29.67 -12.40
C LEU A 374 6.84 30.37 -12.83
N PRO A 375 7.90 30.35 -12.00
CA PRO A 375 9.17 30.95 -12.39
C PRO A 375 9.77 30.24 -13.61
N GLU A 376 10.49 30.99 -14.43
CA GLU A 376 11.26 30.43 -15.54
C GLU A 376 12.44 29.61 -15.01
N ALA A 377 12.68 28.45 -15.62
CA ALA A 377 13.76 27.56 -15.23
C ALA A 377 15.11 28.19 -15.57
N LYS A 378 16.03 28.21 -14.61
CA LYS A 378 17.35 28.80 -14.79
C LYS A 378 18.07 28.10 -15.95
N GLY A 379 18.54 28.88 -16.92
CA GLY A 379 19.28 28.37 -18.08
C GLY A 379 18.43 27.76 -19.19
N HIS A 380 17.10 27.73 -19.06
CA HIS A 380 16.19 27.14 -20.05
C HIS A 380 15.05 28.12 -20.38
N PRO A 381 15.28 29.07 -21.31
CA PRO A 381 14.28 30.06 -21.66
C PRO A 381 12.99 29.42 -22.19
N GLY A 382 11.85 29.89 -21.71
CA GLY A 382 10.52 29.36 -22.07
C GLY A 382 10.09 28.10 -21.31
N VAL A 383 10.96 27.49 -20.50
CA VAL A 383 10.60 26.39 -19.60
C VAL A 383 10.21 26.98 -18.25
N HIS A 384 9.07 26.56 -17.69
CA HIS A 384 8.58 27.06 -16.41
C HIS A 384 8.54 25.95 -15.35
N LEU A 385 8.93 26.31 -14.11
CA LEU A 385 8.79 25.45 -12.94
C LEU A 385 7.45 25.73 -12.28
N LEU A 386 6.63 24.71 -12.07
CA LEU A 386 5.47 24.80 -11.20
C LEU A 386 5.90 24.71 -9.74
N SER A 387 5.92 25.86 -9.07
CA SER A 387 6.25 25.99 -7.66
C SER A 387 4.97 26.17 -6.83
N ALA A 388 4.45 25.10 -6.25
CA ALA A 388 3.24 25.13 -5.43
C ALA A 388 3.57 25.07 -3.95
N ARG A 389 3.03 25.99 -3.14
CA ARG A 389 3.01 25.93 -1.67
C ARG A 389 1.63 25.48 -1.23
N LEU A 390 1.49 24.28 -0.66
CA LEU A 390 0.20 23.72 -0.25
C LEU A 390 0.18 23.39 1.24
N ARG A 391 -0.85 23.86 1.95
CA ARG A 391 -1.10 23.59 3.37
C ARG A 391 -2.51 23.00 3.53
N PRO A 392 -2.66 21.68 3.71
CA PRO A 392 -3.97 21.03 3.81
C PRO A 392 -4.50 20.96 5.22
N ARG A 393 -5.77 20.63 5.31
CA ARG A 393 -6.44 20.23 6.54
C ARG A 393 -6.50 18.72 6.60
N LEU A 394 -6.06 18.16 7.72
CA LEU A 394 -6.28 16.74 8.02
C LEU A 394 -7.74 16.52 8.46
N PRO A 395 -8.26 15.28 8.45
CA PRO A 395 -9.64 14.96 8.82
C PRO A 395 -10.08 15.50 10.19
N GLN A 396 -9.12 15.71 11.11
CA GLN A 396 -9.34 16.29 12.44
C GLN A 396 -9.36 17.83 12.45
N GLY A 397 -9.43 18.48 11.28
CA GLY A 397 -9.46 19.93 11.12
C GLY A 397 -8.13 20.65 11.39
N THR A 398 -7.07 19.91 11.70
CA THR A 398 -5.76 20.50 12.02
C THR A 398 -5.04 20.89 10.73
N PRO A 399 -4.62 22.16 10.56
CA PRO A 399 -3.86 22.58 9.38
C PRO A 399 -2.45 21.99 9.43
N GLY A 400 -2.05 21.32 8.35
CA GLY A 400 -0.73 20.71 8.17
C GLY A 400 0.37 21.72 7.83
N ALA A 401 1.53 21.21 7.41
CA ALA A 401 2.66 22.01 6.94
C ALA A 401 2.44 22.55 5.53
N ALA A 402 3.01 23.72 5.23
CA ALA A 402 3.06 24.25 3.87
C ALA A 402 4.25 23.63 3.10
N HIS A 403 4.00 22.81 2.08
CA HIS A 403 5.07 22.21 1.27
C HIS A 403 5.24 22.94 -0.05
N ARG A 404 6.49 23.31 -0.37
CA ARG A 404 6.87 23.79 -1.71
C ARG A 404 7.24 22.58 -2.57
N VAL A 405 6.47 22.34 -3.62
CA VAL A 405 6.79 21.34 -4.63
C VAL A 405 7.16 22.06 -5.91
N MET A 406 8.23 21.61 -6.57
CA MET A 406 8.67 22.11 -7.86
C MET A 406 8.51 21.03 -8.92
N LEU A 407 7.93 21.41 -10.04
CA LEU A 407 7.58 20.53 -11.15
C LEU A 407 8.07 21.15 -12.45
N ASN A 408 8.86 20.42 -13.24
CA ASN A 408 9.21 20.88 -14.57
C ASN A 408 7.98 20.73 -15.48
N LEU A 409 7.46 21.84 -16.00
CA LEU A 409 6.44 21.81 -17.03
C LEU A 409 7.12 22.00 -18.39
N PRO A 410 7.02 21.03 -19.31
CA PRO A 410 7.52 21.19 -20.67
C PRO A 410 6.73 22.24 -21.45
#